data_AF-A0AAQ3Q4I7-F1
#
_entry.id   AF-A0AAQ3Q4I7-F1
#
_cell.length_a   1.000
_cell.length_b   1.000
_cell.length_c   1.000
_cell.angle_alpha   90.00
_cell.angle_beta   90.00
_cell.angle_gamma   90.00
#
_symmetry.space_group_name_H-M   'P 1'
#
loop_
_entity.id
_entity.type
_entity.pdbx_description
1 polymer ?
#
loop_
_entity_poly.entity_id
_entity_poly.type
_entity_poly.pdbx_seq_one_letter_code
_entity_poly.pdbx_strand_id
1 'polypeptide(L)'
;MDRSMSKGPSCAMDAQLGVADILKQALCLPFKNKKLMLPVLLVSILPSSLLSMGHYVSMYPLLVSFIIKLYLLKKEDPSTPQFFDTVIGIKADAEDFLHVYKFFVVISYVLNLLSTLLVVLASAMAYSAKESAVDDLLARIKGAWKGLLVTRIYFTLLCIGYTVLSVSLIAVLMLNAEGSRAWIAMTTVLGISARLLYVYLAMVWTVGLVISVLEDGSCGLEALSRAGEIVKARRRQGFAIAIILLLVDGVLTGGYGFGVNKAHHPRMGLIVINVVLLLKMFSLMVYTVFYYECKKSHGSKVEMAGDLHKYTRVKTSPSVDEALP
;
A
#
# COMPACT_ATOMS: atom_id res chain seq x y z
N MET A 1 -19.57 7.77 60.09
CA MET A 1 -18.43 7.50 59.18
C MET A 1 -18.93 6.54 58.11
N ASP A 2 -19.79 7.03 57.23
CA ASP A 2 -20.37 6.24 56.14
C ASP A 2 -19.60 6.52 54.86
N ARG A 3 -18.81 5.53 54.42
CA ARG A 3 -18.01 5.61 53.21
C ARG A 3 -18.80 4.99 52.06
N SER A 4 -19.38 5.87 51.25
CA SER A 4 -19.79 5.73 49.87
C SER A 4 -19.23 4.52 49.11
N MET A 5 -20.08 3.57 48.74
CA MET A 5 -19.86 2.71 47.56
C MET A 5 -20.42 3.42 46.34
N SER A 6 -19.60 4.28 45.74
CA SER A 6 -19.81 4.75 44.38
C SER A 6 -19.59 3.58 43.42
N LYS A 7 -20.68 3.06 42.84
CA LYS A 7 -20.65 2.16 41.69
C LYS A 7 -19.95 2.87 40.54
N GLY A 8 -18.68 2.56 40.32
CA GLY A 8 -18.00 2.89 39.08
C GLY A 8 -18.71 2.22 37.90
N PRO A 9 -18.79 2.87 36.72
CA PRO A 9 -19.42 2.27 35.56
C PRO A 9 -18.59 1.07 35.10
N SER A 10 -19.18 -0.10 35.32
CA SER A 10 -18.77 -1.40 34.81
C SER A 10 -18.58 -1.35 33.28
N CYS A 11 -17.38 -1.71 32.85
CA CYS A 11 -17.09 -2.49 31.64
C CYS A 11 -17.96 -2.17 30.40
N ALA A 12 -17.62 -1.07 29.71
CA ALA A 12 -17.96 -0.97 28.30
C ALA A 12 -17.14 -2.01 27.54
N MET A 13 -17.76 -3.14 27.20
CA MET A 13 -17.22 -4.07 26.19
C MET A 13 -16.83 -3.24 24.97
N ASP A 14 -15.54 -3.27 24.64
CA ASP A 14 -14.94 -2.59 23.50
C ASP A 14 -15.77 -2.81 22.22
N ALA A 15 -16.54 -1.80 21.83
CA ALA A 15 -17.28 -1.81 20.58
C ALA A 15 -16.27 -1.90 19.43
N GLN A 16 -16.24 -3.05 18.75
CA GLN A 16 -15.36 -3.28 17.61
C GLN A 16 -15.71 -2.26 16.52
N LEU A 17 -14.73 -1.46 16.09
CA LEU A 17 -14.96 -0.46 15.05
C LEU A 17 -15.36 -1.14 13.74
N GLY A 18 -16.43 -0.63 13.12
CA GLY A 18 -16.83 -1.02 11.78
C GLY A 18 -15.90 -0.43 10.72
N VAL A 19 -16.06 -0.87 9.47
CA VAL A 19 -15.29 -0.33 8.32
C VAL A 19 -15.47 1.19 8.19
N ALA A 20 -16.70 1.68 8.37
CA ALA A 20 -17.01 3.12 8.31
C ALA A 20 -16.33 3.90 9.44
N ASP A 21 -16.25 3.34 10.64
CA ASP A 21 -15.60 4.00 11.78
C ASP A 21 -14.09 4.11 11.58
N ILE A 22 -13.46 3.06 11.02
CA ILE A 22 -12.02 3.08 10.67
C ILE A 22 -11.73 4.17 9.64
N LEU A 23 -12.54 4.24 8.57
CA LEU A 23 -12.41 5.28 7.53
C LEU A 23 -12.61 6.69 8.12
N LYS A 24 -13.65 6.87 8.94
CA LYS A 24 -13.93 8.14 9.62
C LYS A 24 -12.80 8.54 10.55
N GLN A 25 -12.28 7.61 11.34
CA GLN A 25 -11.19 7.87 12.28
C GLN A 25 -9.91 8.25 11.53
N ALA A 26 -9.58 7.54 10.45
CA ALA A 26 -8.45 7.88 9.57
C ALA A 26 -8.61 9.28 8.96
N LEU A 27 -9.83 9.65 8.54
CA LEU A 27 -10.12 10.98 7.99
C LEU A 27 -9.98 12.09 9.03
N CYS A 28 -10.24 11.79 10.30
CA CYS A 28 -10.07 12.75 11.39
C CYS A 28 -8.61 12.92 11.85
N LEU A 29 -7.68 12.00 11.52
CA LEU A 29 -6.28 12.07 11.99
C LEU A 29 -5.57 13.38 11.62
N PRO A 30 -5.65 13.90 10.38
CA PRO A 30 -5.02 15.17 10.02
C PRO A 30 -5.54 16.35 10.84
N PHE A 31 -6.81 16.30 11.26
CA PHE A 31 -7.45 17.37 12.04
C PHE A 31 -7.14 17.30 13.53
N LYS A 32 -6.80 16.11 14.06
CA LYS A 32 -6.44 15.91 15.47
C LYS A 32 -5.08 16.51 15.81
N ASN A 33 -4.08 16.35 14.94
CA ASN A 33 -2.74 16.91 15.15
C ASN A 33 -2.26 17.66 13.90
N LYS A 34 -2.93 18.78 13.61
CA LYS A 34 -2.66 19.61 12.42
C LYS A 34 -1.20 20.09 12.34
N LYS A 35 -0.60 20.40 13.50
CA LYS A 35 0.79 20.89 13.59
C LYS A 35 1.81 19.88 13.06
N LEU A 36 1.54 18.58 13.21
CA LEU A 36 2.42 17.50 12.74
C LEU A 36 1.98 16.94 11.39
N MET A 37 0.68 16.69 11.22
CA MET A 37 0.14 16.04 10.02
C MET A 37 0.25 16.91 8.77
N LEU A 38 -0.03 18.22 8.89
CA LEU A 38 -0.02 19.12 7.73
C LEU A 38 1.39 19.25 7.11
N PRO A 39 2.47 19.50 7.88
CA PRO A 39 3.82 19.49 7.34
C PRO A 39 4.21 18.15 6.71
N VAL A 40 3.87 17.03 7.35
CA VAL A 40 4.16 15.69 6.82
C VAL A 40 3.47 15.44 5.47
N LEU A 41 2.21 15.82 5.36
CA LEU A 41 1.45 15.76 4.11
C LEU A 41 2.12 16.62 3.02
N LEU A 42 2.45 17.88 3.34
CA LEU A 42 3.07 18.81 2.40
C LEU A 42 4.45 18.35 1.94
N VAL A 43 5.33 17.93 2.87
CA VAL A 43 6.69 17.45 2.56
C VAL A 43 6.67 16.18 1.71
N SER A 44 5.61 15.38 1.77
CA SER A 44 5.47 14.18 0.93
C SER A 44 4.87 14.50 -0.44
N ILE A 45 3.86 15.38 -0.49
CA ILE A 45 3.13 15.71 -1.71
C ILE A 45 3.94 16.61 -2.62
N LEU A 46 4.54 17.69 -2.09
CA LEU A 46 5.22 18.69 -2.91
C LEU A 46 6.35 18.09 -3.78
N PRO A 47 7.30 17.30 -3.22
CA PRO A 47 8.35 16.68 -4.03
C PRO A 47 7.79 15.67 -5.03
N SER A 48 6.78 14.89 -4.64
CA SER A 48 6.15 13.88 -5.50
C SER A 48 5.42 14.52 -6.69
N SER A 49 4.76 15.65 -6.47
CA SER A 49 4.06 16.40 -7.51
C SER A 49 5.04 17.10 -8.46
N LEU A 50 6.10 17.73 -7.92
CA LEU A 50 7.17 18.32 -8.74
C LEU A 50 7.88 17.26 -9.59
N LEU A 51 8.16 16.09 -9.01
CA LEU A 51 8.78 15.00 -9.74
C LEU A 51 7.86 14.48 -10.87
N SER A 52 6.56 14.38 -10.61
CA SER A 52 5.58 13.95 -11.61
C SER A 52 5.47 14.95 -12.77
N MET A 53 5.52 16.25 -12.47
CA MET A 53 5.61 17.29 -13.49
C MET A 53 6.91 17.18 -14.30
N GLY A 54 8.06 17.06 -13.62
CA GLY A 54 9.35 16.90 -14.27
C GLY A 54 9.37 15.69 -15.20
N HIS A 55 8.82 14.57 -14.74
CA HIS A 55 8.70 13.36 -15.55
C HIS A 55 7.87 13.61 -16.81
N TYR A 56 6.72 14.27 -16.70
CA TYR A 56 5.89 14.62 -17.87
C TYR A 56 6.65 15.52 -18.85
N VAL A 57 7.29 16.58 -18.35
CA VAL A 57 8.03 17.55 -19.18
C VAL A 57 9.24 16.93 -19.86
N SER A 58 9.99 16.06 -19.17
CA SER A 58 11.15 15.38 -19.74
C SER A 58 10.79 14.26 -20.71
N MET A 59 9.71 13.51 -20.44
CA MET A 59 9.32 12.36 -21.27
C MET A 59 8.59 12.76 -22.55
N TYR A 60 7.76 13.80 -22.50
CA TYR A 60 6.96 14.22 -23.63
C TYR A 60 7.78 14.50 -24.91
N PRO A 61 8.85 15.33 -24.90
CA PRO A 61 9.63 15.61 -26.11
C PRO A 61 10.37 14.38 -26.63
N LEU A 62 10.90 13.52 -25.74
CA LEU A 62 11.57 12.28 -26.11
C LEU A 62 10.61 11.31 -26.81
N LEU A 63 9.39 11.16 -26.28
CA LEU A 63 8.35 10.33 -26.90
C LEU A 63 7.94 10.87 -28.27
N VAL A 64 7.76 12.19 -28.41
CA VAL A 64 7.41 12.80 -29.70
C VAL A 64 8.53 12.60 -30.73
N SER A 65 9.79 12.86 -30.35
CA SER A 65 10.96 12.62 -31.21
C SER A 65 11.02 11.16 -31.67
N PHE A 66 10.89 10.23 -30.72
CA PHE A 66 10.93 8.79 -30.99
C PHE A 66 9.81 8.35 -31.94
N ILE A 67 8.57 8.83 -31.74
CA ILE A 67 7.43 8.53 -32.63
C ILE A 67 7.64 9.10 -34.04
N ILE A 68 8.14 10.34 -34.15
CA ILE A 68 8.43 10.96 -35.45
C ILE A 68 9.49 10.16 -36.19
N LYS A 69 10.60 9.80 -35.54
CA LYS A 69 11.67 9.00 -36.15
C LYS A 69 11.19 7.60 -36.55
N LEU A 70 10.36 6.95 -35.75
CA LEU A 70 9.71 5.67 -36.13
C LEU A 70 8.80 5.83 -37.35
N TYR A 71 8.06 6.93 -37.43
CA TYR A 71 7.21 7.21 -38.59
C TYR A 71 8.03 7.47 -39.86
N LEU A 72 9.16 8.18 -39.74
CA LEU A 72 10.09 8.42 -40.85
C LEU A 72 10.77 7.12 -41.29
N LEU A 73 11.21 6.28 -40.36
CA LEU A 73 11.81 4.97 -40.64
C LEU A 73 10.89 4.08 -41.49
N LYS A 74 9.58 4.13 -41.25
CA LYS A 74 8.59 3.37 -42.04
C LYS A 74 8.50 3.83 -43.50
N LYS A 75 8.92 5.06 -43.82
CA LYS A 75 8.85 5.65 -45.16
C LYS A 75 10.16 5.59 -45.94
N GLU A 76 11.28 5.33 -45.29
CA GLU A 76 12.61 5.30 -45.92
C GLU A 76 12.92 3.94 -46.57
N ASP A 77 13.69 3.97 -47.66
CA ASP A 77 14.16 2.75 -48.33
C ASP A 77 15.33 2.14 -47.51
N PRO A 78 15.26 0.83 -47.15
CA PRO A 78 16.30 0.13 -46.37
C PRO A 78 17.71 0.19 -46.96
N SER A 79 17.85 0.50 -48.25
CA SER A 79 19.12 0.52 -48.97
C SER A 79 19.84 1.87 -48.90
N THR A 80 19.23 2.87 -48.28
CA THR A 80 19.76 4.23 -48.23
C THR A 80 20.56 4.49 -46.95
N PRO A 81 21.62 5.33 -47.00
CA PRO A 81 22.36 5.74 -45.80
C PRO A 81 21.47 6.50 -44.79
N GLN A 82 20.44 7.19 -45.27
CA GLN A 82 19.44 7.88 -44.43
C GLN A 82 18.70 6.91 -43.51
N PHE A 83 18.36 5.71 -43.99
CA PHE A 83 17.73 4.67 -43.16
C PHE A 83 18.62 4.27 -41.98
N PHE A 84 19.93 4.06 -42.21
CA PHE A 84 20.87 3.72 -41.14
C PHE A 84 21.04 4.86 -40.13
N ASP A 85 21.11 6.10 -40.58
CA ASP A 85 21.16 7.28 -39.70
C ASP A 85 19.89 7.41 -38.84
N THR A 86 18.71 7.17 -39.42
CA THR A 86 17.43 7.17 -38.70
C THR A 86 17.39 6.06 -37.63
N VAL A 87 17.86 4.85 -37.95
CA VAL A 87 17.94 3.74 -36.98
C VAL A 87 18.89 4.07 -35.81
N ILE A 88 20.06 4.62 -36.11
CA ILE A 88 21.02 5.06 -35.07
C ILE A 88 20.38 6.14 -34.19
N GLY A 89 19.69 7.10 -34.80
CA GLY A 89 18.97 8.16 -34.09
C GLY A 89 17.83 7.64 -33.20
N ILE A 90 17.14 6.56 -33.59
CA ILE A 90 16.10 5.90 -32.78
C ILE A 90 16.73 5.17 -31.59
N LYS A 91 17.85 4.48 -31.81
CA LYS A 91 18.58 3.80 -30.73
C LYS A 91 19.07 4.80 -29.68
N ALA A 92 19.65 5.92 -30.11
CA ALA A 92 20.08 6.99 -29.22
C ALA A 92 18.90 7.54 -28.39
N ASP A 93 17.78 7.89 -29.05
CA ASP A 93 16.58 8.37 -28.35
C ASP A 93 16.02 7.32 -27.37
N ALA A 94 16.08 6.04 -27.70
CA ALA A 94 15.65 4.95 -26.82
C ALA A 94 16.57 4.78 -25.60
N GLU A 95 17.88 4.91 -25.79
CA GLU A 95 18.86 4.90 -24.70
C GLU A 95 18.63 6.09 -23.77
N ASP A 96 18.46 7.31 -24.31
CA ASP A 96 18.17 8.50 -23.52
C ASP A 96 16.84 8.38 -22.76
N PHE A 97 15.78 7.91 -23.44
CA PHE A 97 14.49 7.62 -22.82
C PHE A 97 14.64 6.66 -21.64
N LEU A 98 15.40 5.57 -21.81
CA LEU A 98 15.63 4.59 -20.76
C LEU A 98 16.39 5.17 -19.57
N HIS A 99 17.41 6.01 -19.81
CA HIS A 99 18.17 6.67 -18.75
C HIS A 99 17.29 7.63 -17.94
N VAL A 100 16.55 8.51 -18.63
CA VAL A 100 15.62 9.46 -18.00
C VAL A 100 14.55 8.70 -17.22
N TYR A 101 14.00 7.61 -17.79
CA TYR A 101 12.97 6.81 -17.15
C TYR A 101 13.48 6.17 -15.86
N LYS A 102 14.65 5.53 -15.92
CA LYS A 102 15.29 4.93 -14.74
C LYS A 102 15.52 5.97 -13.64
N PHE A 103 16.00 7.16 -13.99
CA PHE A 103 16.22 8.26 -13.04
C PHE A 103 14.94 8.65 -12.30
N PHE A 104 13.85 8.92 -13.03
CA PHE A 104 12.57 9.27 -12.43
C PHE A 104 11.98 8.12 -11.60
N VAL A 105 12.09 6.88 -12.07
CA VAL A 105 11.64 5.69 -11.33
C VAL A 105 12.37 5.57 -10.00
N VAL A 106 13.70 5.66 -9.97
CA VAL A 106 14.49 5.53 -8.74
C VAL A 106 14.14 6.63 -7.74
N ILE A 107 14.08 7.90 -8.18
CA ILE A 107 13.75 9.01 -7.27
C ILE A 107 12.31 8.90 -6.77
N SER A 108 11.36 8.53 -7.64
CA SER A 108 9.96 8.34 -7.24
C SER A 108 9.82 7.23 -6.19
N TYR A 109 10.62 6.16 -6.31
CA TYR A 109 10.65 5.06 -5.36
C TYR A 109 11.15 5.52 -3.99
N VAL A 110 12.23 6.31 -3.95
CA VAL A 110 12.78 6.89 -2.71
C VAL A 110 11.79 7.85 -2.06
N LEU A 111 11.20 8.79 -2.83
CA LEU A 111 10.21 9.73 -2.30
C LEU A 111 8.98 9.02 -1.74
N ASN A 112 8.52 7.96 -2.40
CA ASN A 112 7.38 7.19 -1.94
C ASN A 112 7.72 6.39 -0.67
N LEU A 113 8.94 5.86 -0.56
CA LEU A 113 9.44 5.22 0.66
C LEU A 113 9.42 6.21 1.84
N LEU A 114 10.00 7.39 1.66
CA LEU A 114 10.03 8.45 2.68
C LEU A 114 8.62 8.92 3.05
N SER A 115 7.76 9.13 2.06
CA SER A 115 6.36 9.51 2.29
C SER A 115 5.62 8.45 3.11
N THR A 116 5.86 7.17 2.82
CA THR A 116 5.25 6.06 3.58
C THR A 116 5.71 6.06 5.03
N LEU A 117 7.02 6.21 5.25
CA LEU A 117 7.61 6.29 6.58
C LEU A 117 6.99 7.44 7.40
N LEU A 118 6.98 8.64 6.81
CA LEU A 118 6.47 9.84 7.46
C LEU A 118 4.97 9.72 7.80
N VAL A 119 4.15 9.27 6.85
CA VAL A 119 2.70 9.13 7.06
C VAL A 119 2.38 8.09 8.12
N VAL A 120 3.06 6.94 8.11
CA VAL A 120 2.81 5.88 9.09
C VAL A 120 3.21 6.34 10.50
N LEU A 121 4.41 6.94 10.66
CA LEU A 121 4.85 7.45 11.97
C LEU A 121 3.93 8.57 12.47
N ALA A 122 3.59 9.51 11.59
CA ALA A 122 2.77 10.65 11.98
C ALA A 122 1.31 10.24 12.27
N SER A 123 0.75 9.28 11.53
CA SER A 123 -0.58 8.71 11.82
C SER A 123 -0.59 7.91 13.13
N ALA A 124 0.47 7.15 13.42
CA ALA A 124 0.65 6.44 14.69
C ALA A 124 0.70 7.38 15.91
N MET A 125 1.45 8.48 15.80
CA MET A 125 1.52 9.49 16.85
C MET A 125 0.19 10.24 17.02
N ALA A 126 -0.47 10.61 15.92
CA ALA A 126 -1.79 11.24 15.94
C ALA A 126 -2.87 10.29 16.51
N TYR A 127 -2.76 8.98 16.26
CA TYR A 127 -3.66 7.96 16.81
C TYR A 127 -3.46 7.80 18.33
N SER A 128 -2.21 7.81 18.80
CA SER A 128 -1.86 7.63 20.21
C SER A 128 -2.05 8.89 21.07
N ALA A 129 -2.57 9.99 20.50
CA ALA A 129 -2.80 11.29 21.15
C ALA A 129 -1.59 11.87 21.89
N LYS A 130 -0.37 11.43 21.54
CA LYS A 130 0.87 11.95 22.13
C LYS A 130 1.22 13.23 21.39
N GLU A 131 1.25 14.37 22.08
CA GLU A 131 1.84 15.60 21.55
C GLU A 131 3.36 15.41 21.48
N SER A 132 3.83 14.79 20.40
CA SER A 132 5.24 14.49 20.19
C SER A 132 5.96 15.64 19.48
N ALA A 133 7.10 16.05 20.02
CA ALA A 133 8.04 16.95 19.35
C ALA A 133 8.60 16.34 18.05
N VAL A 134 8.98 17.18 17.09
CA VAL A 134 9.60 16.77 15.81
C VAL A 134 10.86 15.91 16.05
N ASP A 135 11.54 16.09 17.17
CA ASP A 135 12.73 15.31 17.55
C ASP A 135 12.43 13.83 17.79
N ASP A 136 11.28 13.49 18.37
CA ASP A 136 10.83 12.08 18.54
C ASP A 136 10.54 11.44 17.18
N LEU A 137 9.95 12.20 16.25
CA LEU A 137 9.73 11.74 14.87
C LEU A 137 11.07 11.43 14.17
N LEU A 138 12.06 12.31 14.30
CA LEU A 138 13.38 12.12 13.68
C LEU A 138 14.13 10.90 14.24
N ALA A 139 14.05 10.67 15.54
CA ALA A 139 14.64 9.49 16.17
C ALA A 139 14.02 8.19 15.61
N ARG A 140 12.68 8.14 15.52
CA ARG A 140 11.96 6.99 14.96
C ARG A 140 12.25 6.76 13.48
N ILE A 141 12.39 7.83 12.69
CA ILE A 141 12.80 7.73 11.28
C ILE A 141 14.14 7.01 11.16
N LYS A 142 15.15 7.39 11.97
CA LYS A 142 16.48 6.79 11.93
C LYS A 142 16.50 5.30 12.30
N GLY A 143 15.60 4.86 13.17
CA GLY A 143 15.44 3.44 13.51
C GLY A 143 14.69 2.64 12.43
N ALA A 144 13.58 3.19 11.92
CA ALA A 144 12.63 2.44 11.09
C ALA A 144 12.97 2.40 9.59
N TRP A 145 13.75 3.34 9.06
CA TRP A 145 13.95 3.45 7.60
C TRP A 145 14.61 2.22 6.96
N LYS A 146 15.60 1.59 7.62
CA LYS A 146 16.27 0.39 7.10
C LYS A 146 15.30 -0.78 7.03
N GLY A 147 14.54 -1.00 8.11
CA GLY A 147 13.53 -2.05 8.17
C GLY A 147 12.47 -1.87 7.07
N LEU A 148 11.94 -0.64 6.95
CA LEU A 148 10.95 -0.32 5.93
C LEU A 148 11.52 -0.49 4.51
N LEU A 149 12.77 -0.10 4.25
CA LEU A 149 13.41 -0.27 2.95
C LEU A 149 13.47 -1.75 2.55
N VAL A 150 13.89 -2.62 3.47
CA VAL A 150 13.94 -4.06 3.23
C VAL A 150 12.53 -4.61 2.97
N THR A 151 11.55 -4.28 3.81
CA THR A 151 10.14 -4.70 3.63
C THR A 151 9.56 -4.22 2.30
N ARG A 152 9.90 -3.00 1.88
CA ARG A 152 9.48 -2.42 0.59
C ARG A 152 10.04 -3.18 -0.60
N ILE A 153 11.29 -3.64 -0.52
CA ILE A 153 11.90 -4.47 -1.58
C ILE A 153 11.16 -5.80 -1.70
N TYR A 154 10.92 -6.50 -0.58
CA TYR A 154 10.14 -7.74 -0.59
C TYR A 154 8.70 -7.54 -1.10
N PHE A 155 8.03 -6.48 -0.66
CA PHE A 155 6.71 -6.07 -1.16
C PHE A 155 6.74 -5.94 -2.70
N THR A 156 7.75 -5.25 -3.24
CA THR A 156 7.87 -4.99 -4.67
C THR A 156 8.16 -6.27 -5.45
N LEU A 157 9.08 -7.10 -4.95
CA LEU A 157 9.40 -8.41 -5.54
C LEU A 157 8.17 -9.32 -5.59
N LEU A 158 7.38 -9.38 -4.52
CA LEU A 158 6.15 -10.15 -4.47
C LEU A 158 5.08 -9.61 -5.44
N CYS A 159 4.95 -8.29 -5.56
CA CYS A 159 4.06 -7.68 -6.54
C CYS A 159 4.44 -8.04 -7.97
N ILE A 160 5.73 -7.95 -8.31
CA ILE A 160 6.25 -8.29 -9.64
C ILE A 160 6.04 -9.78 -9.91
N GLY A 161 6.46 -10.65 -8.98
CA GLY A 161 6.32 -12.10 -9.12
C GLY A 161 4.86 -12.52 -9.31
N TYR A 162 3.94 -11.98 -8.51
CA TYR A 162 2.51 -12.24 -8.67
C TYR A 162 1.97 -11.76 -10.02
N THR A 163 2.35 -10.56 -10.46
CA THR A 163 1.89 -9.97 -11.72
C THR A 163 2.39 -10.78 -12.91
N VAL A 164 3.67 -11.14 -12.93
CA VAL A 164 4.26 -11.97 -13.98
C VAL A 164 3.59 -13.35 -14.03
N LEU A 165 3.42 -14.00 -12.88
CA LEU A 165 2.77 -15.31 -12.80
C LEU A 165 1.32 -15.25 -13.30
N SER A 166 0.52 -14.29 -12.82
CA SER A 166 -0.88 -14.16 -13.19
C SER A 166 -1.06 -13.82 -14.68
N VAL A 167 -0.28 -12.87 -15.21
CA VAL A 167 -0.32 -12.52 -16.64
C VAL A 167 0.12 -13.70 -17.50
N SER A 168 1.18 -14.41 -17.12
CA SER A 168 1.66 -15.57 -17.88
C SER A 168 0.60 -16.69 -17.92
N LEU A 169 -0.03 -16.98 -16.78
CA LEU A 169 -1.10 -17.98 -16.69
C LEU A 169 -2.30 -17.61 -17.56
N ILE A 170 -2.76 -16.35 -17.47
CA ILE A 170 -3.86 -15.83 -18.28
C ILE A 170 -3.51 -15.87 -19.78
N ALA A 171 -2.30 -15.48 -20.16
CA ALA A 171 -1.84 -15.46 -21.54
C ALA A 171 -1.81 -16.87 -22.16
N VAL A 172 -1.26 -17.84 -21.44
CA VAL A 172 -1.22 -19.25 -21.90
C VAL A 172 -2.64 -19.78 -22.12
N LEU A 173 -3.58 -19.48 -21.22
CA LEU A 173 -4.97 -19.91 -21.37
C LEU A 173 -5.68 -19.23 -22.55
N MET A 174 -5.39 -17.95 -22.80
CA MET A 174 -5.96 -17.23 -23.95
C MET A 174 -5.42 -17.75 -25.28
N LEU A 175 -4.13 -18.11 -25.37
CA LEU A 175 -3.55 -18.67 -26.59
C LEU A 175 -4.15 -20.04 -26.95
N ASN A 176 -4.46 -20.85 -25.94
CA ASN A 176 -5.09 -22.16 -26.12
C ASN A 176 -6.61 -22.11 -26.32
N ALA A 177 -7.23 -20.92 -26.21
CA ALA A 177 -8.69 -20.80 -26.20
C ALA A 177 -9.34 -21.05 -27.57
N GLU A 178 -8.59 -20.94 -28.68
CA GLU A 178 -9.07 -21.11 -30.08
C GLU A 178 -10.43 -20.43 -30.37
N GLY A 179 -10.72 -19.29 -29.69
CA GLY A 179 -12.00 -18.58 -29.82
C GLY A 179 -13.21 -19.24 -29.14
N SER A 180 -13.02 -20.34 -28.39
CA SER A 180 -14.07 -21.00 -27.64
C SER A 180 -14.59 -20.12 -26.49
N ARG A 181 -15.91 -19.88 -26.50
CA ARG A 181 -16.60 -19.09 -25.46
C ARG A 181 -16.38 -19.64 -24.05
N ALA A 182 -16.25 -20.95 -23.91
CA ALA A 182 -16.01 -21.59 -22.61
C ALA A 182 -14.62 -21.23 -22.04
N TRP A 183 -13.58 -21.25 -22.88
CA TRP A 183 -12.23 -20.86 -22.48
C TRP A 183 -12.12 -19.37 -22.16
N ILE A 184 -12.81 -18.51 -22.92
CA ILE A 184 -12.88 -17.06 -22.63
C ILE A 184 -13.56 -16.82 -21.28
N ALA A 185 -14.68 -17.49 -21.01
CA ALA A 185 -15.38 -17.37 -19.72
C ALA A 185 -14.49 -17.86 -18.56
N MET A 186 -13.85 -19.02 -18.71
CA MET A 186 -12.95 -19.57 -17.69
C MET A 186 -11.78 -18.63 -17.40
N THR A 187 -11.14 -18.10 -18.45
CA THR A 187 -10.00 -17.19 -18.29
C THR A 187 -10.43 -15.87 -17.68
N THR A 188 -11.65 -15.40 -17.97
CA THR A 188 -12.23 -14.21 -17.35
C THR A 188 -12.45 -14.41 -15.85
N VAL A 189 -13.05 -15.54 -15.44
CA VAL A 189 -13.23 -15.89 -14.02
C VAL A 189 -11.89 -16.01 -13.30
N LEU A 190 -10.89 -16.62 -13.95
CA LEU A 190 -9.55 -16.71 -13.41
C LEU A 190 -8.89 -15.33 -13.27
N GLY A 191 -9.04 -14.46 -14.26
CA GLY A 191 -8.53 -13.08 -14.21
C GLY A 191 -9.15 -12.27 -13.07
N ILE A 192 -10.47 -12.38 -12.87
CA ILE A 192 -11.18 -11.73 -11.76
C ILE A 192 -10.70 -12.29 -10.42
N SER A 193 -10.59 -13.61 -10.28
CA SER A 193 -10.14 -14.22 -9.02
C SER A 193 -8.68 -13.89 -8.69
N ALA A 194 -7.79 -13.88 -9.70
CA ALA A 194 -6.43 -13.40 -9.56
C ALA A 194 -6.40 -11.92 -9.13
N ARG A 195 -7.24 -11.07 -9.73
CA ARG A 195 -7.32 -9.67 -9.34
C ARG A 195 -7.78 -9.49 -7.89
N LEU A 196 -8.80 -10.23 -7.45
CA LEU A 196 -9.27 -10.17 -6.07
C LEU A 196 -8.22 -10.66 -5.07
N LEU A 197 -7.50 -11.74 -5.42
CA LEU A 197 -6.39 -12.25 -4.61
C LEU A 197 -5.25 -11.22 -4.52
N TYR A 198 -4.90 -10.55 -5.62
CA TYR A 198 -3.91 -9.48 -5.61
C TYR A 198 -4.30 -8.34 -4.67
N VAL A 199 -5.57 -7.91 -4.68
CA VAL A 199 -6.07 -6.85 -3.80
C VAL A 199 -5.97 -7.26 -2.33
N TYR A 200 -6.30 -8.51 -2.01
CA TYR A 200 -6.13 -9.04 -0.66
C TYR A 200 -4.66 -9.06 -0.23
N LEU A 201 -3.77 -9.57 -1.09
CA LEU A 201 -2.33 -9.63 -0.81
C LEU A 201 -1.73 -8.23 -0.66
N ALA A 202 -2.09 -7.28 -1.53
CA ALA A 202 -1.66 -5.90 -1.45
C ALA A 202 -2.09 -5.23 -0.13
N MET A 203 -3.29 -5.52 0.37
CA MET A 203 -3.73 -5.07 1.69
C MET A 203 -2.83 -5.62 2.80
N VAL A 204 -2.61 -6.94 2.82
CA VAL A 204 -1.76 -7.59 3.82
C VAL A 204 -0.34 -7.04 3.77
N TRP A 205 0.24 -6.88 2.57
CA TRP A 205 1.57 -6.35 2.42
C TRP A 205 1.67 -4.88 2.82
N THR A 206 0.61 -4.09 2.60
CA THR A 206 0.56 -2.69 3.06
C THR A 206 0.53 -2.61 4.58
N VAL A 207 -0.24 -3.48 5.25
CA VAL A 207 -0.18 -3.62 6.72
C VAL A 207 1.21 -4.07 7.17
N GLY A 208 1.90 -4.92 6.41
CA GLY A 208 3.28 -5.30 6.69
C GLY A 208 4.28 -4.14 6.60
N LEU A 209 4.07 -3.19 5.68
CA LEU A 209 4.84 -1.93 5.67
C LEU A 209 4.60 -1.11 6.94
N VAL A 210 3.34 -1.06 7.43
CA VAL A 210 3.00 -0.39 8.68
C VAL A 210 3.69 -1.07 9.87
N ILE A 211 3.65 -2.40 9.95
CA ILE A 211 4.33 -3.19 11.00
C ILE A 211 5.82 -2.91 10.99
N SER A 212 6.45 -2.94 9.82
CA SER A 212 7.88 -2.71 9.68
C SER A 212 8.34 -1.31 10.13
N VAL A 213 7.43 -0.34 10.19
CA VAL A 213 7.72 1.02 10.69
C VAL A 213 7.47 1.13 12.19
N LEU A 214 6.48 0.41 12.72
CA LEU A 214 6.00 0.58 14.09
C LEU A 214 6.54 -0.46 15.07
N GLU A 215 7.01 -1.61 14.60
CA GLU A 215 7.57 -2.68 15.43
C GLU A 215 9.05 -2.85 15.15
N ASP A 216 9.87 -2.46 16.13
CA ASP A 216 11.32 -2.64 16.06
C ASP A 216 11.66 -4.14 16.02
N GLY A 217 12.45 -4.54 15.02
CA GLY A 217 12.92 -5.91 14.85
C GLY A 217 12.13 -6.78 13.87
N SER A 218 10.94 -6.37 13.44
CA SER A 218 10.20 -7.07 12.37
C SER A 218 10.41 -6.38 11.03
N CYS A 219 11.24 -6.95 10.15
CA CYS A 219 11.52 -6.38 8.82
C CYS A 219 11.50 -7.43 7.71
N GLY A 220 11.41 -6.96 6.46
CA GLY A 220 11.41 -7.82 5.30
C GLY A 220 10.21 -8.77 5.26
N LEU A 221 10.48 -10.05 5.00
CA LEU A 221 9.45 -11.07 4.89
C LEU A 221 8.78 -11.38 6.24
N GLU A 222 9.47 -11.19 7.36
CA GLU A 222 8.91 -11.39 8.70
C GLU A 222 7.82 -10.36 9.03
N ALA A 223 8.00 -9.10 8.63
CA ALA A 223 6.95 -8.09 8.78
C ALA A 223 5.70 -8.44 7.93
N LEU A 224 5.91 -8.98 6.73
CA LEU A 224 4.83 -9.38 5.84
C LEU A 224 4.08 -10.64 6.34
N SER A 225 4.79 -11.62 6.90
CA SER A 225 4.17 -12.82 7.48
C SER A 225 3.35 -12.46 8.72
N ARG A 226 3.92 -11.64 9.61
CA ARG A 226 3.23 -11.13 10.80
C ARG A 226 1.98 -10.32 10.46
N ALA A 227 2.03 -9.54 9.38
CA ALA A 227 0.83 -8.86 8.87
C ALA A 227 -0.29 -9.85 8.53
N GLY A 228 0.04 -10.97 7.87
CA GLY A 228 -0.92 -12.01 7.54
C GLY A 228 -1.60 -12.61 8.78
N GLU A 229 -0.84 -12.85 9.85
CA GLU A 229 -1.35 -13.40 11.11
C GLU A 229 -2.28 -12.44 11.84
N ILE A 230 -1.89 -11.16 11.92
CA ILE A 230 -2.68 -10.10 12.57
C ILE A 230 -3.99 -9.86 11.79
N VAL A 231 -3.92 -9.81 10.46
CA VAL A 231 -5.08 -9.57 9.59
C VAL A 231 -6.04 -10.76 9.54
N LYS A 232 -5.58 -12.00 9.80
CA LYS A 232 -6.41 -13.22 9.74
C LYS A 232 -7.68 -13.12 10.58
N ALA A 233 -7.60 -12.46 11.74
CA ALA A 233 -8.73 -12.25 12.64
C ALA A 233 -9.83 -11.35 12.06
N ARG A 234 -9.47 -10.37 11.21
CA ARG A 234 -10.38 -9.36 10.65
C ARG A 234 -10.30 -9.30 9.11
N ARG A 235 -10.04 -10.44 8.47
CA ARG A 235 -9.81 -10.55 7.01
C ARG A 235 -10.92 -9.91 6.16
N ARG A 236 -12.19 -10.07 6.55
CA ARG A 236 -13.34 -9.55 5.81
C ARG A 236 -13.39 -8.02 5.87
N GLN A 237 -13.10 -7.43 7.02
CA GLN A 237 -13.07 -5.97 7.19
C GLN A 237 -11.89 -5.37 6.43
N GLY A 238 -10.69 -5.94 6.54
CA GLY A 238 -9.52 -5.49 5.78
C GLY A 238 -9.74 -5.58 4.27
N PHE A 239 -10.35 -6.67 3.79
CA PHE A 239 -10.69 -6.83 2.39
C PHE A 239 -11.74 -5.82 1.91
N ALA A 240 -12.78 -5.54 2.70
CA ALA A 240 -13.76 -4.52 2.37
C ALA A 240 -13.13 -3.12 2.28
N ILE A 241 -12.23 -2.76 3.21
CA ILE A 241 -11.45 -1.52 3.15
C ILE A 241 -10.64 -1.45 1.84
N ALA A 242 -9.93 -2.53 1.50
CA ALA A 242 -9.11 -2.59 0.30
C ALA A 242 -9.94 -2.40 -0.99
N ILE A 243 -11.13 -3.00 -1.06
CA ILE A 243 -12.06 -2.83 -2.19
C ILE A 243 -12.58 -1.39 -2.26
N ILE A 244 -12.97 -0.78 -1.14
CA ILE A 244 -13.42 0.63 -1.13
C ILE A 244 -12.32 1.55 -1.63
N LEU A 245 -11.10 1.40 -1.11
CA LEU A 245 -9.96 2.22 -1.54
C LEU A 245 -9.62 2.00 -3.03
N LEU A 246 -9.69 0.76 -3.51
CA LEU A 246 -9.50 0.43 -4.92
C LEU A 246 -10.56 1.07 -5.83
N LEU A 247 -11.83 1.04 -5.42
CA LEU A 247 -12.92 1.65 -6.18
C LEU A 247 -12.75 3.16 -6.27
N VAL A 248 -12.39 3.81 -5.16
CA VAL A 248 -12.13 5.26 -5.15
C VAL A 248 -10.94 5.60 -6.06
N ASP A 249 -9.83 4.86 -5.95
CA ASP A 249 -8.65 5.05 -6.81
C ASP A 249 -8.97 4.82 -8.29
N GLY A 250 -9.77 3.78 -8.58
CA GLY A 250 -10.23 3.46 -9.93
C GLY A 250 -11.17 4.51 -10.52
N VAL A 251 -12.08 5.08 -9.74
CA VAL A 251 -12.96 6.18 -10.20
C VAL A 251 -12.15 7.44 -10.51
N LEU A 252 -11.16 7.78 -9.68
CA LEU A 252 -10.30 8.94 -9.90
C LEU A 252 -9.43 8.76 -11.15
N THR A 253 -8.76 7.62 -11.26
CA THR A 253 -7.83 7.35 -12.36
C THR A 253 -8.57 7.08 -13.67
N GLY A 254 -9.64 6.29 -13.63
CA GLY A 254 -10.49 5.98 -14.77
C GLY A 254 -11.31 7.18 -15.22
N GLY A 255 -11.88 7.96 -14.30
CA GLY A 255 -12.60 9.19 -14.62
C GLY A 255 -11.72 10.22 -15.32
N TYR A 256 -10.43 10.31 -14.94
CA TYR A 256 -9.45 11.11 -15.66
C TYR A 256 -9.16 10.54 -17.06
N GLY A 257 -8.91 9.24 -17.18
CA GLY A 257 -8.61 8.60 -18.48
C GLY A 257 -9.75 8.71 -19.51
N PHE A 258 -11.01 8.56 -19.07
CA PHE A 258 -12.19 8.63 -19.95
C PHE A 258 -12.74 10.05 -20.14
N GLY A 259 -12.65 10.92 -19.13
CA GLY A 259 -13.22 12.26 -19.15
C GLY A 259 -12.40 13.31 -19.90
N VAL A 260 -11.10 13.07 -20.15
CA VAL A 260 -10.16 14.06 -20.68
C VAL A 260 -10.01 14.03 -22.20
N ASN A 261 -10.82 13.23 -22.91
CA ASN A 261 -10.79 13.14 -24.37
C ASN A 261 -11.20 14.43 -25.12
N LYS A 262 -11.48 15.54 -24.41
CA LYS A 262 -11.92 16.81 -25.01
C LYS A 262 -11.11 18.05 -24.61
N ALA A 263 -10.19 17.97 -23.65
CA ALA A 263 -9.37 19.12 -23.28
C ALA A 263 -8.07 18.69 -22.59
N HIS A 264 -6.97 18.62 -23.33
CA HIS A 264 -5.62 18.45 -22.78
C HIS A 264 -5.20 19.71 -22.00
N HIS A 265 -5.76 19.88 -20.80
CA HIS A 265 -5.33 20.92 -19.88
C HIS A 265 -4.30 20.35 -18.91
N PRO A 266 -3.02 20.74 -18.99
CA PRO A 266 -1.97 20.25 -18.08
C PRO A 266 -2.29 20.56 -16.60
N ARG A 267 -3.10 21.59 -16.35
CA ARG A 267 -3.62 21.94 -15.01
C ARG A 267 -4.51 20.85 -14.42
N MET A 268 -5.36 20.21 -15.23
CA MET A 268 -6.26 19.15 -14.76
C MET A 268 -5.47 17.89 -14.39
N GLY A 269 -4.48 17.51 -15.21
CA GLY A 269 -3.59 16.39 -14.90
C GLY A 269 -2.83 16.59 -13.59
N LEU A 270 -2.34 17.80 -13.33
CA LEU A 270 -1.70 18.14 -12.06
C LEU A 270 -2.65 17.96 -10.87
N ILE A 271 -3.87 18.48 -10.96
CA ILE A 271 -4.85 18.36 -9.87
C ILE A 271 -5.13 16.89 -9.59
N VAL A 272 -5.40 16.08 -10.62
CA VAL A 272 -5.68 14.65 -10.46
C VAL A 272 -4.50 13.92 -9.83
N ILE A 273 -3.27 14.18 -10.25
CA ILE A 273 -2.06 13.58 -9.66
C ILE A 273 -1.97 13.91 -8.17
N ASN A 274 -2.19 15.16 -7.78
CA ASN A 274 -2.16 15.57 -6.36
C ASN A 274 -3.27 14.88 -5.55
N VAL A 275 -4.48 14.74 -6.12
CA VAL A 275 -5.58 14.04 -5.45
C VAL A 275 -5.26 12.54 -5.29
N VAL A 276 -4.68 11.89 -6.30
CA VAL A 276 -4.24 10.48 -6.21
C VAL A 276 -3.14 10.32 -5.16
N LEU A 277 -2.18 11.25 -5.08
CA LEU A 277 -1.16 11.24 -4.04
C LEU A 277 -1.78 11.38 -2.64
N LEU A 278 -2.72 12.31 -2.46
CA LEU A 278 -3.49 12.45 -1.22
C LEU A 278 -4.24 11.17 -0.85
N LEU A 279 -4.89 10.53 -1.83
CA LEU A 279 -5.60 9.26 -1.61
C LEU A 279 -4.66 8.14 -1.19
N LYS A 280 -3.45 8.06 -1.74
CA LYS A 280 -2.42 7.09 -1.31
C LYS A 280 -2.00 7.32 0.14
N MET A 281 -1.80 8.58 0.53
CA MET A 281 -1.47 8.92 1.92
C MET A 281 -2.63 8.60 2.86
N PHE A 282 -3.87 8.91 2.46
CA PHE A 282 -5.07 8.54 3.21
C PHE A 282 -5.20 7.02 3.37
N SER A 283 -4.95 6.26 2.30
CA SER A 283 -4.96 4.79 2.34
C SER A 283 -3.96 4.24 3.37
N LEU A 284 -2.76 4.81 3.45
CA LEU A 284 -1.77 4.46 4.47
C LEU A 284 -2.28 4.77 5.88
N MET A 285 -2.91 5.92 6.10
CA MET A 285 -3.51 6.26 7.40
C MET A 285 -4.60 5.26 7.80
N VAL A 286 -5.45 4.86 6.84
CA VAL A 286 -6.49 3.84 7.05
C VAL A 286 -5.87 2.52 7.47
N TYR A 287 -4.80 2.06 6.79
CA TYR A 287 -4.11 0.83 7.17
C TYR A 287 -3.38 0.93 8.50
N THR A 288 -2.87 2.11 8.89
CA THR A 288 -2.33 2.34 10.24
C THR A 288 -3.40 2.17 11.32
N VAL A 289 -4.58 2.78 11.14
CA VAL A 289 -5.71 2.61 12.07
C VAL A 289 -6.17 1.15 12.12
N PHE A 290 -6.32 0.53 10.94
CA PHE A 290 -6.69 -0.89 10.83
C PHE A 290 -5.69 -1.81 11.50
N TYR A 291 -4.39 -1.50 11.42
CA TYR A 291 -3.35 -2.23 12.13
C TYR A 291 -3.52 -2.14 13.65
N TYR A 292 -3.73 -0.95 14.22
CA TYR A 292 -3.96 -0.80 15.66
C TYR A 292 -5.19 -1.57 16.14
N GLU A 293 -6.26 -1.53 15.36
CA GLU A 293 -7.49 -2.28 15.60
C GLU A 293 -7.28 -3.81 15.57
N CYS A 294 -6.52 -4.30 14.58
CA CYS A 294 -6.19 -5.72 14.50
C CYS A 294 -5.24 -6.15 15.62
N LYS A 295 -4.27 -5.30 16.00
CA LYS A 295 -3.34 -5.56 17.11
C LYS A 295 -4.06 -5.67 18.44
N LYS A 296 -5.01 -4.77 18.73
CA LYS A 296 -5.88 -4.85 19.92
C LYS A 296 -6.65 -6.17 19.95
N SER A 297 -7.28 -6.53 18.82
CA SER A 297 -8.05 -7.77 18.72
C SER A 297 -7.18 -9.04 18.80
N HIS A 298 -5.92 -8.99 18.35
CA HIS A 298 -5.00 -10.11 18.37
C HIS A 298 -4.43 -10.31 19.78
N GLY A 299 -4.02 -9.23 20.46
CA GLY A 299 -3.56 -9.26 21.85
C GLY A 299 -4.58 -9.90 22.80
N SER A 300 -5.84 -9.45 22.74
CA SER A 300 -6.91 -10.03 23.57
C SER A 300 -7.16 -11.52 23.31
N LYS A 301 -6.91 -12.02 22.09
CA LYS A 301 -7.07 -13.46 21.78
C LYS A 301 -5.91 -14.30 22.29
N VAL A 302 -4.68 -13.76 22.23
CA VAL A 302 -3.48 -14.43 22.75
C VAL A 302 -3.55 -14.53 24.27
N GLU A 303 -4.00 -13.48 24.96
CA GLU A 303 -4.21 -13.49 26.42
C GLU A 303 -5.25 -14.53 26.83
N MET A 304 -6.41 -14.56 26.16
CA MET A 304 -7.47 -15.54 26.45
C MET A 304 -7.03 -17.00 26.17
N ALA A 305 -6.22 -17.23 25.13
CA ALA A 305 -5.66 -18.55 24.85
C ALA A 305 -4.59 -18.97 25.87
N GLY A 306 -3.77 -18.03 26.34
CA GLY A 306 -2.79 -18.25 27.40
C GLY A 306 -3.45 -18.58 28.75
N ASP A 307 -4.52 -17.87 29.10
CA ASP A 307 -5.31 -18.16 30.31
C ASP A 307 -6.01 -19.51 30.22
N LEU A 308 -6.61 -19.85 29.07
CA LEU A 308 -7.20 -21.17 28.86
C LEU A 308 -6.16 -22.29 28.99
N HIS A 309 -4.94 -22.10 28.46
CA HIS A 309 -3.84 -23.06 28.61
C HIS A 309 -3.36 -23.18 30.07
N LYS A 310 -3.39 -22.09 30.86
CA LYS A 310 -3.12 -22.15 32.31
C LYS A 310 -4.20 -22.91 33.07
N TYR A 311 -5.49 -22.67 32.77
CA TYR A 311 -6.60 -23.38 33.41
C TYR A 311 -6.59 -24.89 33.12
N THR A 312 -6.25 -25.30 31.89
CA THR A 312 -6.13 -26.72 31.54
C THR A 312 -4.97 -27.40 32.27
N ARG A 313 -3.89 -26.67 32.61
CA ARG A 313 -2.77 -27.21 33.41
C ARG A 313 -3.11 -27.37 34.89
N VAL A 314 -3.94 -26.50 35.45
CA VAL A 314 -4.30 -26.50 36.89
C VAL A 314 -5.31 -27.62 37.21
N LYS A 315 -6.05 -28.15 36.23
CA LYS A 315 -7.04 -29.22 36.44
C LYS A 315 -6.46 -30.65 36.46
N THR A 316 -5.14 -30.82 36.40
CA THR A 316 -4.45 -32.12 36.44
C THR A 316 -3.41 -32.19 37.58
N SER A 317 -3.78 -31.76 38.77
CA SER A 317 -3.15 -32.27 40.01
C SER A 317 -4.16 -33.19 40.72
N PRO A 318 -3.88 -34.50 40.85
CA PRO A 318 -4.68 -35.34 41.73
C PRO A 318 -4.44 -34.89 43.17
N SER A 319 -5.51 -34.54 43.89
CA SER A 319 -5.49 -34.46 45.33
C SER A 319 -5.29 -35.87 45.91
N VAL A 320 -4.06 -36.13 46.33
CA VAL A 320 -3.61 -36.95 47.47
C VAL A 320 -4.48 -36.57 48.70
N ASP A 321 -5.00 -37.40 49.61
CA ASP A 321 -4.61 -38.63 50.33
C ASP A 321 -5.88 -39.20 51.02
N GLU A 322 -5.94 -40.48 51.41
CA GLU A 322 -6.29 -40.83 52.80
C GLU A 322 -5.88 -42.27 53.20
N ALA A 323 -5.38 -42.37 54.42
CA ALA A 323 -4.58 -43.45 54.98
C ALA A 323 -5.37 -44.67 55.49
N LEU A 324 -4.58 -45.73 55.73
CA LEU A 324 -4.81 -46.97 56.50
C LEU A 324 -5.80 -46.88 57.68
N PRO A 325 -6.41 -48.01 58.07
CA PRO A 325 -5.75 -48.94 59.00
C PRO A 325 -5.27 -50.27 58.39
#